data_AF-A0A1V5G7Y2-F1
#
_entry.id   AF-A0A1V5G7Y2-F1
#
_cell.length_a   1.000
_cell.length_b   1.000
_cell.length_c   1.000
_cell.angle_alpha   90.00
_cell.angle_beta   90.00
_cell.angle_gamma   90.00
#
_symmetry.space_group_name_H-M   'P 1'
#
loop_
_entity.id
_entity.type
_entity.pdbx_description
1 polymer ?
#
loop_
_entity_poly.entity_id
_entity_poly.type
_entity_poly.pdbx_seq_one_letter_code
_entity_poly.pdbx_strand_id
1 'polypeptide(L)'
;MEERPEPKPEPEPEPEPEPAPAAEEIDEYDLQGNMPYPPGTIILLKDGRLGIVKEEIVGQPYDVVYVLLPDGKVDPQGIPLYPIESEKLGRLSKRELSYLEKRMYWERDRIVYFLDDVSLAPKVPHAKRDGDGGAPPAARPAAPAVVDDGYSLLRGRSLTIEHGSYNWDAVYWADDGKGAIVAHSQNGNWELIRLDLNRFNDKLKRGPLLSPEEVRKIESAIIEGMKKA
;
A
#
# COMPACT_ATOMS: atom_id res chain seq x y z
N MET A 1 -12.03 -86.72 -23.74
CA MET A 1 -11.20 -85.70 -23.06
C MET A 1 -11.40 -84.42 -23.84
N GLU A 2 -12.29 -83.56 -23.36
CA GLU A 2 -12.57 -82.25 -23.98
C GLU A 2 -11.64 -81.23 -23.31
N GLU A 3 -10.71 -80.65 -24.07
CA GLU A 3 -9.89 -79.52 -23.65
C GLU A 3 -10.78 -78.28 -23.50
N ARG A 4 -10.83 -77.73 -22.29
CA ARG A 4 -11.41 -76.41 -22.05
C ARG A 4 -10.43 -75.34 -22.53
N PRO A 5 -10.85 -74.37 -23.36
CA PRO A 5 -9.99 -73.27 -23.76
C PRO A 5 -9.68 -72.36 -22.57
N GLU A 6 -8.41 -72.04 -22.39
CA GLU A 6 -7.94 -71.11 -21.35
C GLU A 6 -8.43 -69.68 -21.62
N PRO A 7 -8.81 -68.92 -20.57
CA PRO A 7 -9.29 -67.56 -20.72
C PRO A 7 -8.15 -66.63 -21.14
N LYS A 8 -8.40 -65.84 -22.18
CA LYS A 8 -7.50 -64.76 -22.61
C LYS A 8 -7.39 -63.71 -21.48
N PRO A 9 -6.18 -63.22 -21.17
CA PRO A 9 -6.00 -62.15 -20.20
C PRO A 9 -6.70 -60.88 -20.69
N GLU A 10 -7.46 -60.27 -19.79
CA GLU A 10 -8.15 -59.00 -19.98
C GLU A 10 -7.09 -57.88 -20.11
N PRO A 11 -7.21 -56.97 -21.08
CA PRO A 11 -6.26 -55.88 -21.25
C PRO A 11 -6.30 -54.98 -20.01
N GLU A 12 -5.13 -54.67 -19.45
CA GLU A 12 -5.00 -53.73 -18.34
C GLU A 12 -5.62 -52.37 -18.72
N PRO A 13 -6.36 -51.71 -17.80
CA PRO A 13 -6.92 -50.40 -18.06
C PRO A 13 -5.79 -49.40 -18.37
N GLU A 14 -5.92 -48.69 -19.49
CA GLU A 14 -5.00 -47.60 -19.84
C GLU A 14 -4.95 -46.59 -18.68
N PRO A 15 -3.76 -46.12 -18.30
CA PRO A 15 -3.63 -45.12 -17.25
C PRO A 15 -4.41 -43.86 -17.67
N GLU A 16 -5.31 -43.40 -16.78
CA GLU A 16 -5.98 -42.12 -16.97
C GLU A 16 -4.94 -41.03 -17.22
N PRO A 17 -5.14 -40.14 -18.20
CA PRO A 17 -4.20 -39.06 -18.46
C PRO A 17 -4.08 -38.20 -17.19
N GLU A 18 -2.84 -38.04 -16.72
CA GLU A 18 -2.55 -37.13 -15.61
C GLU A 18 -3.17 -35.75 -15.92
N PRO A 19 -3.84 -35.12 -14.94
CA PRO A 19 -4.40 -33.80 -15.15
C PRO A 19 -3.27 -32.86 -15.59
N ALA A 20 -3.44 -32.23 -16.75
CA ALA A 20 -2.47 -31.27 -17.26
C ALA A 20 -2.13 -30.25 -16.15
N PRO A 21 -0.85 -29.88 -15.96
CA PRO A 21 -0.47 -28.86 -15.00
C PRO A 21 -1.32 -27.62 -15.27
N ALA A 22 -2.01 -27.14 -14.24
CA ALA A 22 -2.80 -25.92 -14.32
C ALA A 22 -1.88 -24.85 -14.92
N ALA A 23 -2.25 -24.33 -16.09
CA ALA A 23 -1.46 -23.31 -16.77
C ALA A 23 -1.17 -22.20 -15.75
N GLU A 24 0.12 -22.00 -15.43
CA GLU A 24 0.54 -20.88 -14.60
C GLU A 24 0.07 -19.62 -15.34
N GLU A 25 -0.97 -18.97 -14.80
CA GLU A 25 -1.42 -17.68 -15.30
C GLU A 25 -0.26 -16.71 -15.12
N ILE A 26 0.50 -16.48 -16.19
CA ILE A 26 1.51 -15.41 -16.23
C ILE A 26 0.75 -14.11 -16.02
N ASP A 27 0.81 -13.57 -14.80
CA ASP A 27 0.04 -12.39 -14.43
C ASP A 27 0.70 -11.17 -15.10
N GLU A 28 -0.08 -10.34 -15.81
CA GLU A 28 0.45 -9.16 -16.54
C GLU A 28 1.27 -8.22 -15.64
N TYR A 29 1.05 -8.29 -14.33
CA TYR A 29 1.80 -7.55 -13.33
C TYR A 29 3.27 -8.00 -13.17
N ASP A 30 3.64 -9.21 -13.59
CA ASP A 30 5.04 -9.67 -13.57
C ASP A 30 5.90 -8.98 -14.64
N LEU A 31 5.26 -8.34 -15.61
CA LEU A 31 5.90 -7.59 -16.68
C LEU A 31 6.09 -6.10 -16.34
N GLN A 32 5.55 -5.62 -15.21
CA GLN A 32 5.58 -4.19 -14.84
C GLN A 32 6.91 -3.69 -14.23
N GLY A 33 7.96 -4.51 -14.25
CA GLY A 33 9.30 -4.08 -13.84
C GLY A 33 9.49 -4.07 -12.32
N ASN A 34 10.71 -3.72 -11.91
CA ASN A 34 11.34 -4.00 -10.62
C ASN A 34 10.78 -3.21 -9.42
N MET A 35 9.45 -3.05 -9.33
CA MET A 35 8.80 -2.45 -8.17
C MET A 35 8.96 -3.36 -6.95
N PRO A 36 9.34 -2.81 -5.78
CA PRO A 36 9.50 -3.63 -4.57
C PRO A 36 8.17 -4.27 -4.12
N TYR A 37 7.04 -3.63 -4.42
CA TYR A 37 5.71 -4.10 -4.06
C TYR A 37 4.72 -3.95 -5.22
N PRO A 38 4.65 -4.93 -6.16
CA PRO A 38 3.64 -4.92 -7.20
C PRO A 38 2.21 -5.06 -6.63
N PRO A 39 1.16 -4.69 -7.38
CA PRO A 39 -0.22 -4.98 -7.01
C PRO A 39 -0.45 -6.44 -6.58
N GLY A 40 -1.24 -6.60 -5.53
CA GLY A 40 -1.55 -7.87 -4.88
C GLY A 40 -0.55 -8.28 -3.79
N THR A 41 0.58 -7.58 -3.63
CA THR A 41 1.59 -7.95 -2.63
C THR A 41 1.02 -7.87 -1.21
N ILE A 42 1.14 -8.97 -0.47
CA ILE A 42 0.74 -9.08 0.94
C ILE A 42 1.90 -8.59 1.78
N ILE A 43 1.66 -7.57 2.60
CA ILE A 43 2.67 -6.92 3.43
C ILE A 43 2.25 -6.89 4.90
N LEU A 44 3.20 -7.10 5.80
CA LEU A 44 3.06 -6.82 7.22
C LEU A 44 3.70 -5.46 7.50
N LEU A 45 2.89 -4.52 7.98
CA LEU A 45 3.35 -3.20 8.38
C LEU A 45 4.06 -3.26 9.74
N LYS A 46 4.94 -2.30 10.01
CA LYS A 46 5.70 -2.19 11.27
C LYS A 46 4.84 -2.16 12.53
N ASP A 47 3.61 -1.67 12.42
CA ASP A 47 2.63 -1.66 13.52
C ASP A 47 1.88 -2.99 13.71
N GLY A 48 2.26 -4.03 12.95
CA GLY A 48 1.65 -5.35 12.99
C GLY A 48 0.37 -5.49 12.17
N ARG A 49 -0.08 -4.43 11.48
CA ARG A 49 -1.24 -4.53 10.60
C ARG A 49 -0.87 -5.22 9.29
N LEU A 50 -1.80 -6.04 8.79
CA LEU A 50 -1.66 -6.72 7.52
C LEU A 50 -2.27 -5.85 6.41
N GLY A 51 -1.59 -5.73 5.28
CA GLY A 51 -2.01 -4.95 4.14
C GLY A 51 -1.83 -5.69 2.82
N ILE A 52 -2.59 -5.29 1.81
CA ILE A 52 -2.42 -5.75 0.43
C ILE A 52 -2.25 -4.53 -0.46
N VAL A 53 -1.16 -4.47 -1.21
CA VAL A 53 -0.92 -3.34 -2.14
C VAL A 53 -1.92 -3.43 -3.29
N LYS A 54 -2.71 -2.38 -3.49
CA LYS A 54 -3.69 -2.28 -4.58
C LYS A 54 -3.02 -1.73 -5.83
N GLU A 55 -2.51 -0.51 -5.73
CA GLU A 55 -1.92 0.23 -6.84
C GLU A 55 -0.94 1.27 -6.31
N GLU A 56 0.12 1.51 -7.09
CA GLU A 56 0.99 2.66 -6.92
C GLU A 56 0.32 3.88 -7.57
N ILE A 57 0.31 5.01 -6.86
CA ILE A 57 -0.14 6.26 -7.45
C ILE A 57 1.09 7.03 -7.91
N VAL A 58 1.35 6.97 -9.23
CA VAL A 58 2.53 7.60 -9.83
C VAL A 58 2.61 9.09 -9.44
N GLY A 59 3.74 9.46 -8.83
CA GLY A 59 4.02 10.83 -8.40
C GLY A 59 3.48 11.19 -7.01
N GLN A 60 2.82 10.27 -6.30
CA GLN A 60 2.47 10.44 -4.89
C GLN A 60 3.50 9.73 -4.00
N PRO A 61 3.76 10.24 -2.77
CA PRO A 61 4.66 9.59 -1.83
C PRO A 61 4.02 8.39 -1.12
N TYR A 62 2.87 7.92 -1.57
CA TYR A 62 2.10 6.83 -0.95
C TYR A 62 1.46 5.93 -1.99
N ASP A 63 1.32 4.66 -1.61
CA ASP A 63 0.62 3.63 -2.36
C ASP A 63 -0.75 3.40 -1.75
N VAL A 64 -1.70 2.93 -2.54
CA VAL A 64 -3.00 2.49 -2.01
C VAL A 64 -2.84 1.08 -1.47
N VAL A 65 -3.04 0.93 -0.17
CA VAL A 65 -2.96 -0.35 0.53
C VAL A 65 -4.32 -0.67 1.15
N TYR A 66 -4.80 -1.86 0.86
CA TYR A 66 -5.96 -2.47 1.50
C TYR A 66 -5.54 -3.05 2.85
N VAL A 67 -5.81 -2.31 3.93
CA VAL A 67 -5.54 -2.77 5.30
C VAL A 67 -6.60 -3.77 5.72
N LEU A 68 -6.16 -4.93 6.18
CA LEU A 68 -7.02 -6.04 6.59
C LEU A 68 -7.39 -5.90 8.06
N LEU A 69 -8.64 -5.55 8.34
CA LEU A 69 -9.13 -5.32 9.69
C LEU A 69 -9.48 -6.64 10.39
N PRO A 70 -9.36 -6.72 11.73
CA PRO A 70 -9.68 -7.92 12.48
C PRO A 70 -11.13 -8.40 12.38
N ASP A 71 -12.07 -7.58 11.92
CA ASP A 71 -13.48 -7.94 11.69
C ASP A 71 -13.71 -8.57 10.30
N GLY A 72 -12.64 -8.81 9.54
CA GLY A 72 -12.72 -9.34 8.18
C GLY A 72 -12.99 -8.27 7.13
N LYS A 73 -13.13 -6.99 7.49
CA LYS A 73 -13.29 -5.90 6.52
C LYS A 73 -11.96 -5.44 5.95
N VAL A 74 -12.04 -4.77 4.80
CA VAL A 74 -10.91 -4.13 4.13
C VAL A 74 -11.06 -2.62 4.21
N ASP A 75 -10.00 -1.92 4.59
CA ASP A 75 -9.95 -0.45 4.66
C ASP A 75 -8.88 0.10 3.71
N PRO A 76 -9.24 0.84 2.64
CA PRO A 76 -8.29 1.41 1.71
C PRO A 76 -7.59 2.63 2.34
N GLN A 77 -6.26 2.58 2.43
CA GLN A 77 -5.45 3.65 3.01
C GLN A 77 -4.30 4.03 2.07
N GLY A 78 -3.96 5.32 2.02
CA GLY A 78 -2.70 5.77 1.41
C GLY A 78 -1.56 5.55 2.41
N ILE A 79 -0.64 4.64 2.10
CA ILE A 79 0.49 4.30 2.99
C ILE A 79 1.81 4.54 2.24
N PRO A 80 2.75 5.31 2.81
CA PRO A 80 4.06 5.51 2.22
C PRO A 80 4.93 4.26 2.47
N LEU A 81 4.95 3.32 1.53
CA LEU A 81 5.66 2.05 1.70
C LEU A 81 7.19 2.18 1.63
N TYR A 82 7.72 3.20 0.94
CA TYR A 82 9.16 3.42 0.83
C TYR A 82 9.86 3.77 2.17
N PRO A 83 9.35 4.70 3.00
CA PRO A 83 9.97 5.03 4.29
C PRO A 83 9.62 4.05 5.42
N ILE A 84 8.58 3.22 5.25
CA ILE A 84 8.13 2.29 6.30
C ILE A 84 8.74 0.92 6.01
N GLU A 85 9.49 0.38 6.97
CA GLU A 85 9.91 -1.02 6.96
C GLU A 85 8.65 -1.91 6.95
N SER A 86 8.33 -2.48 5.80
CA SER A 86 7.28 -3.46 5.61
C SER A 86 7.90 -4.80 5.24
N GLU A 87 7.33 -5.88 5.77
CA GLU A 87 7.75 -7.24 5.46
C GLU A 87 6.83 -7.82 4.39
N LYS A 88 7.38 -8.23 3.25
CA LYS A 88 6.63 -8.96 2.23
C LYS A 88 6.35 -10.38 2.73
N LEU A 89 5.09 -10.79 2.72
CA LEU A 89 4.67 -12.14 3.14
C LEU A 89 4.21 -13.03 1.98
N GLY A 90 3.80 -12.44 0.85
CA GLY A 90 3.21 -13.18 -0.26
C GLY A 90 2.61 -12.27 -1.31
N ARG A 91 1.77 -12.82 -2.19
CA ARG A 91 1.09 -12.05 -3.24
C ARG A 91 -0.19 -12.71 -3.73
N LEU A 92 -1.28 -11.94 -3.74
CA LEU A 92 -2.52 -12.30 -4.42
C LEU A 92 -2.38 -12.16 -5.93
N SER A 93 -3.02 -13.07 -6.67
CA SER A 93 -3.20 -12.89 -8.13
C SER A 93 -4.19 -11.76 -8.43
N LYS A 94 -4.19 -11.27 -9.67
CA LYS A 94 -5.14 -10.25 -10.16
C LYS A 94 -6.60 -10.58 -9.87
N ARG A 95 -6.98 -11.84 -10.10
CA ARG A 95 -8.34 -12.34 -9.89
C ARG A 95 -8.76 -12.21 -8.43
N GLU A 96 -7.84 -12.52 -7.53
CA GLU A 96 -8.05 -12.56 -6.09
C GLU A 96 -8.08 -11.16 -5.49
N LEU A 97 -7.17 -10.29 -5.93
CA LEU A 97 -7.21 -8.87 -5.60
C LEU A 97 -8.52 -8.23 -6.07
N SER A 98 -8.95 -8.51 -7.31
CA SER A 98 -10.23 -8.02 -7.86
C SER A 98 -11.43 -8.53 -7.08
N TYR A 99 -11.38 -9.77 -6.60
CA TYR A 99 -12.42 -10.34 -5.76
C TYR A 99 -12.50 -9.62 -4.41
N LEU A 100 -11.35 -9.36 -3.78
CA LEU A 100 -11.25 -8.65 -2.51
C LEU A 100 -11.76 -7.21 -2.65
N GLU A 101 -11.40 -6.51 -3.72
CA GLU A 101 -11.89 -5.15 -4.02
C GLU A 101 -13.41 -5.09 -4.17
N LYS A 102 -14.00 -6.07 -4.88
CA LYS A 102 -15.46 -6.12 -5.07
C LYS A 102 -16.22 -6.39 -3.78
N ARG A 103 -15.64 -7.19 -2.87
CA ARG A 103 -16.32 -7.57 -1.62
C ARG A 103 -16.02 -6.63 -0.48
N MET A 104 -14.85 -5.98 -0.45
CA MET A 104 -14.34 -5.24 0.71
C MET A 104 -14.29 -6.07 1.99
N TYR A 105 -14.11 -7.39 1.83
CA TYR A 105 -13.95 -8.38 2.89
C TYR A 105 -12.82 -9.33 2.53
N TRP A 106 -12.15 -9.86 3.55
CA TRP A 106 -11.07 -10.83 3.42
C TRP A 106 -11.32 -12.05 4.31
N GLU A 107 -10.69 -13.16 3.94
CA GLU A 107 -10.77 -14.43 4.65
C GLU A 107 -9.35 -14.94 4.90
N ARG A 108 -9.05 -15.33 6.14
CA ARG A 108 -7.69 -15.74 6.54
C ARG A 108 -7.14 -16.85 5.67
N ASP A 109 -7.89 -17.92 5.49
CA ASP A 109 -7.40 -19.11 4.77
C ASP A 109 -7.05 -18.78 3.32
N ARG A 110 -7.79 -17.84 2.73
CA ARG A 110 -7.50 -17.31 1.40
C ARG A 110 -6.19 -16.54 1.38
N ILE A 111 -5.94 -15.68 2.36
CA ILE A 111 -4.64 -14.96 2.46
C ILE A 111 -3.49 -15.94 2.69
N VAL A 112 -3.68 -16.92 3.58
CA VAL A 112 -2.66 -17.95 3.90
C VAL A 112 -2.27 -18.76 2.67
N TYR A 113 -3.23 -19.06 1.78
CA TYR A 113 -2.96 -19.77 0.52
C TYR A 113 -1.98 -19.03 -0.40
N PHE A 114 -1.93 -17.70 -0.34
CA PHE A 114 -1.10 -16.85 -1.19
C PHE A 114 0.18 -16.34 -0.49
N LEU A 115 0.55 -16.92 0.65
CA LEU A 115 1.83 -16.63 1.29
C LEU A 115 2.98 -17.30 0.53
N ASP A 116 4.12 -16.62 0.46
CA ASP A 116 5.34 -17.16 -0.15
C ASP A 116 5.88 -18.35 0.68
N ASP A 117 5.64 -18.34 2.00
CA ASP A 117 5.98 -19.44 2.92
C ASP A 117 4.84 -19.69 3.92
N VAL A 118 4.42 -20.95 4.05
CA VAL A 118 3.37 -21.37 4.98
C VAL A 118 3.75 -21.13 6.45
N SER A 119 5.05 -21.05 6.76
CA SER A 119 5.56 -20.73 8.10
C SER A 119 5.15 -19.33 8.58
N LEU A 120 4.77 -18.45 7.65
CA LEU A 120 4.29 -17.10 7.91
C LEU A 120 2.80 -17.06 8.28
N ALA A 121 2.05 -18.16 8.14
CA ALA A 121 0.63 -18.23 8.46
C ALA A 121 0.25 -17.75 9.88
N PRO A 122 1.07 -17.96 10.94
CA PRO A 122 0.80 -17.41 12.28
C PRO A 122 0.79 -15.88 12.34
N LYS A 123 1.42 -15.19 11.38
CA LYS A 123 1.40 -13.72 11.28
C LYS A 123 0.07 -13.18 10.74
N VAL A 124 -0.74 -14.01 10.08
CA VAL A 124 -2.05 -13.62 9.55
C VAL A 124 -3.10 -13.77 10.65
N PRO A 125 -3.72 -12.66 11.11
CA PRO A 125 -4.69 -12.72 12.20
C PRO A 125 -5.96 -13.47 11.77
N HIS A 126 -6.69 -14.01 12.74
CA HIS A 126 -8.02 -14.56 12.48
C HIS A 126 -9.04 -13.42 12.44
N ALA A 127 -9.76 -13.32 11.33
CA ALA A 127 -10.91 -12.42 11.24
C ALA A 127 -12.00 -12.90 12.22
N LYS A 128 -12.34 -12.06 13.19
CA LYS A 128 -13.49 -12.25 14.09
C LYS A 128 -14.74 -12.01 13.26
N ARG A 129 -15.54 -13.04 13.04
CA ARG A 129 -16.90 -12.86 12.49
C ARG A 129 -17.75 -12.15 13.54
N ASP A 130 -18.60 -11.22 13.11
CA ASP A 130 -19.53 -10.42 13.93
C ASP A 130 -20.57 -11.25 14.74
N GLY A 131 -20.39 -12.57 14.90
CA GLY A 131 -21.21 -13.46 15.73
C GLY A 131 -20.45 -14.17 16.86
N ASP A 132 -19.12 -14.10 16.91
CA ASP A 132 -18.36 -14.53 18.08
C ASP A 132 -18.43 -13.41 19.11
N GLY A 133 -19.21 -13.60 20.19
CA GLY A 133 -19.49 -12.63 21.26
C GLY A 133 -18.29 -12.15 22.09
N GLY A 134 -17.12 -11.98 21.47
CA GLY A 134 -16.00 -11.25 22.01
C GLY A 134 -16.32 -9.77 22.10
N ALA A 135 -15.85 -9.15 23.18
CA ALA A 135 -16.01 -7.74 23.51
C ALA A 135 -15.90 -6.80 22.28
N PRO A 136 -16.63 -5.66 22.29
CA PRO A 136 -16.61 -4.69 21.20
C PRO A 136 -15.17 -4.44 20.74
N PRO A 137 -14.91 -4.36 19.42
CA PRO A 137 -13.58 -4.05 18.94
C PRO A 137 -13.10 -2.81 19.68
N ALA A 138 -11.98 -2.96 20.40
CA ALA A 138 -11.34 -1.85 21.09
C ALA A 138 -11.31 -0.69 20.09
N ALA A 139 -11.93 0.42 20.49
CA ALA A 139 -12.11 1.59 19.65
C ALA A 139 -10.82 1.80 18.85
N ARG A 140 -10.97 1.79 17.51
CA ARG A 140 -9.98 2.20 16.50
C ARG A 140 -8.82 2.89 17.21
N PRO A 141 -7.61 2.29 17.35
CA PRO A 141 -6.49 3.08 17.79
C PRO A 141 -6.46 4.25 16.82
N ALA A 142 -6.77 5.45 17.34
CA ALA A 142 -6.72 6.65 16.54
C ALA A 142 -5.35 6.58 15.86
N ALA A 143 -5.33 6.68 14.52
CA ALA A 143 -4.07 6.73 13.78
C ALA A 143 -3.14 7.58 14.62
N PRO A 144 -2.01 7.01 15.11
CA PRO A 144 -1.27 7.56 16.24
C PRO A 144 -1.17 9.04 15.98
N ALA A 145 -1.84 9.83 16.83
CA ALA A 145 -1.96 11.27 16.59
C ALA A 145 -0.53 11.71 16.35
N VAL A 146 -0.23 12.11 15.10
CA VAL A 146 1.15 12.34 14.69
C VAL A 146 1.61 13.44 15.62
N VAL A 147 2.40 13.06 16.62
CA VAL A 147 2.75 13.98 17.70
C VAL A 147 3.62 15.00 17.00
N ASP A 148 3.06 16.18 16.85
CA ASP A 148 3.77 17.28 16.25
C ASP A 148 4.91 17.66 17.20
N ASP A 149 6.09 17.13 16.91
CA ASP A 149 7.33 17.44 17.62
C ASP A 149 7.84 18.86 17.30
N GLY A 150 7.19 19.58 16.38
CA GLY A 150 7.58 20.91 15.91
C GLY A 150 8.77 20.91 14.94
N TYR A 151 9.43 19.78 14.73
CA TYR A 151 10.67 19.69 13.94
C TYR A 151 10.56 18.77 12.74
N SER A 152 9.64 17.82 12.76
CA SER A 152 9.40 16.87 11.69
C SER A 152 8.78 17.56 10.46
N LEU A 153 9.33 17.21 9.30
CA LEU A 153 8.83 17.61 8.00
C LEU A 153 7.59 16.76 7.68
N LEU A 154 6.44 17.24 8.15
CA LEU A 154 5.13 16.67 7.85
C LEU A 154 4.45 17.47 6.76
N ARG A 155 3.68 16.81 5.89
CA ARG A 155 2.90 17.50 4.84
C ARG A 155 2.00 18.56 5.48
N GLY A 156 2.06 19.78 4.97
CA GLY A 156 1.36 20.94 5.53
C GLY A 156 2.17 21.76 6.53
N ARG A 157 3.41 21.38 6.87
CA ARG A 157 4.29 22.19 7.72
C ARG A 157 4.69 23.47 7.00
N SER A 158 4.46 24.64 7.59
CA SER A 158 4.97 25.88 7.03
C SER A 158 6.50 25.94 7.21
N LEU A 159 7.19 26.39 6.17
CA LEU A 159 8.63 26.58 6.12
C LEU A 159 8.91 28.03 5.74
N THR A 160 9.78 28.71 6.47
CA THR A 160 10.32 30.01 6.07
C THR A 160 11.82 29.85 5.86
N ILE A 161 12.28 30.10 4.64
CA ILE A 161 13.69 29.98 4.26
C ILE A 161 14.27 31.39 4.12
N GLU A 162 15.30 31.70 4.89
CA GLU A 162 16.00 32.98 4.78
C GLU A 162 17.03 32.93 3.64
N HIS A 163 16.85 33.78 2.63
CA HIS A 163 17.76 33.88 1.48
C HIS A 163 18.17 35.33 1.22
N GLY A 164 19.26 35.76 1.85
CA GLY A 164 19.76 37.13 1.76
C GLY A 164 18.88 38.07 2.58
N SER A 165 18.29 39.08 1.94
CA SER A 165 17.33 40.01 2.58
C SER A 165 15.87 39.59 2.40
N TYR A 166 15.62 38.45 1.77
CA TYR A 166 14.29 37.94 1.47
C TYR A 166 13.99 36.70 2.31
N ASN A 167 12.74 36.64 2.79
CA ASN A 167 12.18 35.44 3.39
C ASN A 167 11.29 34.77 2.36
N TRP A 168 11.42 33.44 2.29
CA TRP A 168 10.69 32.63 1.35
C TRP A 168 9.77 31.68 2.09
N ASP A 169 8.46 31.91 1.97
CA ASP A 169 7.45 31.12 2.66
C ASP A 169 6.95 29.99 1.76
N ALA A 170 7.05 28.77 2.28
CA ALA A 170 6.64 27.56 1.60
C ALA A 170 5.92 26.62 2.57
N VAL A 171 5.29 25.59 2.03
CA VAL A 171 4.64 24.53 2.80
C VAL A 171 5.23 23.20 2.36
N TYR A 172 5.77 22.43 3.29
CA TYR A 172 6.30 21.11 2.98
C TYR A 172 5.18 20.20 2.44
N TRP A 173 5.45 19.53 1.32
CA TRP A 173 4.46 18.71 0.63
C TRP A 173 4.79 17.22 0.72
N ALA A 174 5.99 16.84 0.30
CA ALA A 174 6.46 15.46 0.27
C ALA A 174 7.99 15.41 0.16
N ASP A 175 8.56 14.20 0.20
CA ASP A 175 9.93 13.91 -0.23
C ASP A 175 9.86 12.79 -1.28
N ASP A 176 10.56 12.95 -2.39
CA ASP A 176 10.58 11.97 -3.49
C ASP A 176 11.91 11.20 -3.58
N GLY A 177 12.74 11.26 -2.54
CA GLY A 177 14.07 10.66 -2.47
C GLY A 177 15.14 11.43 -3.24
N LYS A 178 14.78 12.36 -4.14
CA LYS A 178 15.70 13.28 -4.82
C LYS A 178 15.74 14.66 -4.15
N GLY A 179 14.75 14.96 -3.32
CA GLY A 179 14.69 16.15 -2.49
C GLY A 179 13.29 16.39 -1.94
N ALA A 180 13.17 17.41 -1.10
CA ALA A 180 11.86 17.80 -0.60
C ALA A 180 11.07 18.52 -1.69
N ILE A 181 9.80 18.19 -1.80
CA ILE A 181 8.82 18.93 -2.59
C ILE A 181 8.13 19.89 -1.64
N VAL A 182 8.16 21.18 -1.98
CA VAL A 182 7.48 22.23 -1.21
C VAL A 182 6.50 22.97 -2.12
N ALA A 183 5.35 23.35 -1.57
CA ALA A 183 4.43 24.28 -2.21
C ALA A 183 4.84 25.70 -1.84
N HIS A 184 5.13 26.53 -2.84
CA HIS A 184 5.49 27.94 -2.66
C HIS A 184 4.41 28.84 -3.28
N SER A 185 4.11 29.97 -2.64
CA SER A 185 3.14 30.94 -3.15
C SER A 185 3.84 32.14 -3.79
N GLN A 186 3.71 32.28 -5.11
CA GLN A 186 4.21 33.45 -5.84
C GLN A 186 3.04 34.24 -6.43
N ASN A 187 2.90 35.50 -6.02
CA ASN A 187 1.85 36.41 -6.51
C ASN A 187 0.42 35.82 -6.37
N GLY A 188 0.19 35.05 -5.30
CA GLY A 188 -1.10 34.40 -5.04
C GLY A 188 -1.31 33.07 -5.78
N ASN A 189 -0.37 32.62 -6.60
CA ASN A 189 -0.39 31.31 -7.24
C ASN A 189 0.49 30.33 -6.46
N TRP A 190 -0.02 29.12 -6.24
CA TRP A 190 0.72 28.06 -5.58
C TRP A 190 1.36 27.14 -6.62
N GLU A 191 2.65 26.88 -6.46
CA GLU A 191 3.42 25.99 -7.33
C GLU A 191 4.22 24.99 -6.50
N LEU A 192 4.37 23.77 -7.03
CA LEU A 192 5.22 22.75 -6.44
C LEU A 192 6.62 22.85 -7.02
N ILE A 193 7.59 22.89 -6.12
CA ILE A 193 9.00 23.02 -6.46
C ILE A 193 9.80 21.99 -5.67
N ARG A 194 10.80 21.39 -6.32
CA ARG A 194 11.76 20.52 -5.64
C ARG A 194 12.88 21.37 -5.07
N LEU A 195 13.15 21.21 -3.78
CA LEU A 195 14.17 21.93 -3.05
C LEU A 195 14.99 20.96 -2.18
N ASP A 196 16.30 21.12 -2.19
CA ASP A 196 17.19 20.43 -1.26
C ASP A 196 17.25 21.20 0.06
N LEU A 197 16.35 20.86 0.99
CA LEU A 197 16.24 21.54 2.29
C LEU A 197 17.52 21.44 3.13
N ASN A 198 18.36 20.44 2.90
CA ASN A 198 19.62 20.27 3.64
C ASN A 198 20.59 21.43 3.39
N ARG A 199 20.54 22.05 2.20
CA ARG A 199 21.36 23.23 1.87
C ARG A 199 20.98 24.47 2.67
N PHE A 200 19.78 24.47 3.25
CA PHE A 200 19.22 25.61 3.97
C PHE A 200 19.07 25.33 5.46
N ASN A 201 19.65 24.26 6.00
CA ASN A 201 19.37 23.81 7.37
C ASN A 201 19.55 24.92 8.42
N ASP A 202 20.60 25.74 8.29
CA ASP A 202 20.88 26.85 9.22
C ASP A 202 19.92 28.06 9.05
N LYS A 203 19.23 28.14 7.91
CA LYS A 203 18.37 29.25 7.49
C LYS A 203 16.90 28.84 7.35
N LEU A 204 16.59 27.58 7.64
CA LEU A 204 15.27 27.00 7.53
C LEU A 204 14.56 27.13 8.88
N LYS A 205 13.55 27.98 8.94
CA LYS A 205 12.65 28.08 10.08
C LYS A 205 11.42 27.23 9.81
N ARG A 206 11.18 26.25 10.68
CA ARG A 206 9.97 25.43 10.65
C ARG A 206 8.90 26.14 11.48
N GLY A 207 7.73 26.34 10.88
CA GLY A 207 6.58 26.95 11.54
C GLY A 207 5.50 25.92 11.89
N PRO A 208 4.26 26.37 12.16
CA PRO A 208 3.18 25.48 12.55
C PRO A 208 2.79 24.49 11.44
N LEU A 209 2.17 23.39 11.86
CA LEU A 209 1.46 22.49 10.95
C LEU A 209 0.14 23.15 10.56
N LEU A 210 -0.08 23.35 9.26
CA LEU A 210 -1.35 23.88 8.77
C LEU A 210 -2.48 22.90 9.02
N SER A 211 -3.69 23.44 9.17
CA SER A 211 -4.89 22.62 9.31
C SER A 211 -5.15 21.82 8.01
N PRO A 212 -5.82 20.65 8.10
CA PRO A 212 -6.17 19.87 6.91
C PRO A 212 -6.99 20.66 5.88
N GLU A 213 -7.80 21.62 6.32
CA GLU A 213 -8.60 22.48 5.43
C GLU A 213 -7.72 23.45 4.63
N GLU A 214 -6.69 24.02 5.25
CA GLU A 214 -5.73 24.90 4.57
C GLU A 214 -4.89 24.12 3.56
N VAL A 215 -4.42 22.92 3.92
CA VAL A 215 -3.67 22.06 2.99
C VAL A 215 -4.52 21.72 1.76
N ARG A 216 -5.82 21.42 1.94
CA ARG A 216 -6.74 21.17 0.81
C ARG A 216 -6.96 22.40 -0.07
N LYS A 217 -6.98 23.61 0.50
CA LYS A 217 -7.07 24.86 -0.28
C LYS A 217 -5.84 25.05 -1.15
N ILE A 218 -4.64 24.82 -0.59
CA ILE A 218 -3.37 24.89 -1.33
C ILE A 218 -3.35 23.84 -2.45
N GLU A 219 -3.75 22.60 -2.15
CA GLU A 219 -3.83 21.51 -3.12
C GLU A 219 -4.76 21.86 -4.30
N SER A 220 -5.94 22.40 -4.00
CA SER A 220 -6.91 22.84 -5.01
C SER A 220 -6.34 23.96 -5.89
N ALA A 221 -5.63 24.93 -5.29
CA ALA A 221 -5.00 26.03 -6.02
C ALA A 221 -3.88 25.56 -6.95
N ILE A 222 -3.05 24.60 -6.52
CA ILE A 222 -1.99 23.99 -7.35
C ILE A 222 -2.62 23.29 -8.55
N ILE A 223 -3.66 22.47 -8.33
CA ILE A 223 -4.35 21.73 -9.40
C ILE A 223 -4.98 22.70 -10.41
N GLU A 224 -5.58 23.80 -9.95
CA GLU A 224 -6.14 24.82 -10.84
C GLU A 224 -5.05 25.54 -11.64
N GLY A 225 -3.91 25.87 -11.01
CA GLY A 225 -2.75 26.47 -11.68
C GLY A 225 -2.21 25.59 -12.80
N MET A 226 -2.10 24.28 -12.57
CA MET A 226 -1.63 23.31 -13.57
C MET A 226 -2.55 23.19 -14.79
N LYS A 227 -3.83 23.56 -14.69
CA LYS A 227 -4.77 23.56 -15.83
C LYS A 227 -4.63 24.80 -16.71
N LYS A 228 -4.03 25.88 -16.21
CA LYS A 228 -3.88 27.16 -16.91
C LYS A 228 -2.52 27.32 -17.60
N ALA A 229 -1.53 26.51 -17.24
CA ALA A 229 -0.21 26.43 -17.86
C ALA A 229 -0.23 25.54 -19.11
#